data_AF-A0A3N5GDJ1-F1
#
_entry.id   AF-A0A3N5GDJ1-F1
#
_cell.length_a   1.000
_cell.length_b   1.000
_cell.length_c   1.000
_cell.angle_alpha   90.00
_cell.angle_beta   90.00
_cell.angle_gamma   90.00
#
_symmetry.space_group_name_H-M   'P 1'
#
loop_
_entity.id
_entity.type
_entity.pdbx_description
1 polymer ?
#
loop_
_entity_poly.entity_id
_entity_poly.type
_entity_poly.pdbx_seq_one_letter_code
_entity_poly.pdbx_strand_id
1 'polypeptide(L)'
;MDELGQQWREPREKTDAELRSNHGDLDMGNPLVTRQPKTAEGFRADGIRYVVTNSDARTQYFKGRRGKNFPSFIRFYTSLDRTKRIETFDPRDWGGKGPAVWIYDLHQPAPADQPPLTTEGHIPWTPPEL
;
A
#
# COMPACT_ATOMS: atom_id res chain seq x y z
N MET A 1 0.90 22.08 9.02
CA MET A 1 0.90 20.60 9.12
C MET A 1 0.68 20.13 7.70
N ASP A 2 1.69 19.57 7.03
CA ASP A 2 1.67 19.33 5.57
C ASP A 2 0.59 18.30 5.19
N GLU A 3 -0.55 18.81 4.71
CA GLU A 3 -1.63 17.99 4.17
C GLU A 3 -1.17 17.16 2.97
N LEU A 4 -0.15 17.65 2.24
CA LEU A 4 0.40 16.96 1.07
C LEU A 4 1.47 15.91 1.37
N GLY A 5 2.03 15.90 2.58
CA GLY A 5 2.80 14.74 3.08
C GLY A 5 1.88 13.57 3.43
N GLN A 6 0.58 13.84 3.54
CA GLN A 6 -0.44 12.90 3.96
C GLN A 6 -1.50 12.79 2.86
N GLN A 7 -1.15 12.19 1.72
CA GLN A 7 -2.08 12.02 0.58
C GLN A 7 -3.44 11.41 0.96
N TRP A 8 -3.51 10.69 2.08
CA TRP A 8 -4.75 10.24 2.70
C TRP A 8 -5.61 11.37 3.33
N ARG A 9 -5.27 12.65 3.17
CA ARG A 9 -6.09 13.80 3.56
C ARG A 9 -6.70 14.51 2.35
N GLU A 10 -6.14 14.29 1.17
CA GLU A 10 -6.65 14.87 -0.07
C GLU A 10 -8.00 14.25 -0.46
N PRO A 11 -8.90 15.02 -1.11
CA PRO A 11 -10.16 14.49 -1.61
C PRO A 11 -9.97 13.56 -2.82
N ARG A 12 -8.88 13.73 -3.57
CA ARG A 12 -8.50 12.91 -4.72
C ARG A 12 -6.99 12.84 -4.92
N GLU A 13 -6.58 11.87 -5.71
CA GLU A 13 -5.24 11.78 -6.25
C GLU A 13 -4.97 12.98 -7.18
N LYS A 14 -3.82 13.63 -6.95
CA LYS A 14 -3.24 14.65 -7.82
C LYS A 14 -2.00 14.06 -8.49
N THR A 15 -1.87 14.30 -9.79
CA THR A 15 -0.67 13.94 -10.56
C THR A 15 0.51 14.83 -10.17
N ASP A 16 1.73 14.36 -10.44
CA ASP A 16 2.95 15.15 -10.27
C ASP A 16 2.90 16.49 -11.04
N ALA A 17 2.30 16.50 -12.23
CA ALA A 17 2.14 17.72 -13.03
C ALA A 17 1.19 18.73 -12.36
N GLU A 18 0.04 18.25 -11.86
CA GLU A 18 -0.91 19.10 -11.11
C GLU A 18 -0.25 19.69 -9.85
N LEU A 19 0.45 18.85 -9.07
CA LEU A 19 1.14 19.28 -7.86
C LEU A 19 2.22 20.33 -8.14
N ARG A 20 2.96 20.19 -9.25
CA ARG A 20 3.99 21.18 -9.64
C ARG A 20 3.40 22.46 -10.23
N SER A 21 2.18 22.42 -10.76
CA SER A 21 1.52 23.57 -11.36
C SER A 21 0.85 24.50 -10.35
N ASN A 22 0.60 24.02 -9.12
CA ASN A 22 -0.06 24.78 -8.07
C ASN A 22 0.95 25.26 -7.02
N HIS A 23 1.06 26.58 -6.86
CA HIS A 23 2.00 27.20 -5.92
C HIS A 23 1.74 26.78 -4.46
N GLY A 24 0.47 26.60 -4.07
CA GLY A 24 0.14 26.11 -2.73
C GLY A 24 0.56 24.66 -2.50
N ASP A 25 0.54 23.84 -3.56
CA ASP A 25 0.95 22.43 -3.45
C ASP A 25 2.47 22.25 -3.39
N LEU A 26 3.21 23.18 -4.02
CA LEU A 26 4.67 23.26 -3.96
C LEU A 26 5.19 23.72 -2.60
N ASP A 27 4.48 24.67 -1.97
CA ASP A 27 4.86 25.23 -0.66
C ASP A 27 4.68 24.20 0.46
N MET A 28 3.63 23.38 0.38
CA MET A 28 3.27 22.38 1.41
C MET A 28 3.83 20.98 1.16
N GLY A 29 4.78 20.78 0.25
CA GLY A 29 5.49 19.51 0.24
C GLY A 29 6.51 19.33 -0.86
N ASN A 30 7.30 18.26 -0.73
CA ASN A 30 8.49 18.05 -1.57
C ASN A 30 8.11 17.79 -3.05
N PRO A 31 8.47 18.68 -4.00
CA PRO A 31 8.13 18.53 -5.41
C PRO A 31 8.92 17.43 -6.14
N LEU A 32 9.96 16.90 -5.50
CA LEU A 32 10.81 15.82 -6.00
C LEU A 32 10.28 14.43 -5.64
N VAL A 33 9.31 14.34 -4.73
CA VAL A 33 8.72 13.07 -4.31
C VAL A 33 7.47 12.80 -5.14
N THR A 34 7.49 11.75 -5.94
CA THR A 34 6.27 11.24 -6.58
C THR A 34 5.30 10.82 -5.49
N ARG A 35 4.08 11.36 -5.54
CA ARG A 35 3.05 11.02 -4.56
C ARG A 35 2.21 9.83 -5.02
N GLN A 36 2.20 9.50 -6.31
CA GLN A 36 1.51 8.32 -6.82
C GLN A 36 2.38 7.07 -6.62
N PRO A 37 1.88 6.02 -5.95
CA PRO A 37 2.66 4.80 -5.79
C PRO A 37 2.86 4.11 -7.14
N LYS A 38 4.07 3.58 -7.35
CA LYS A 38 4.37 2.67 -8.47
C LYS A 38 3.69 1.32 -8.21
N THR A 39 3.54 0.51 -9.25
CA THR A 39 3.21 -0.91 -9.08
C THR A 39 4.37 -1.67 -8.43
N ALA A 40 4.13 -2.90 -7.96
CA ALA A 40 5.19 -3.81 -7.51
C ALA A 40 6.32 -3.95 -8.55
N GLU A 41 5.95 -4.08 -9.83
CA GLU A 41 6.91 -4.14 -10.94
C GLU A 41 7.72 -2.84 -11.10
N GLY A 42 7.08 -1.68 -10.93
CA GLY A 42 7.76 -0.39 -11.01
C GLY A 42 8.78 -0.22 -9.88
N PHE A 43 8.43 -0.59 -8.65
CA PHE A 43 9.37 -0.57 -7.53
C PHE A 43 10.51 -1.58 -7.71
N ARG A 44 10.21 -2.78 -8.23
CA ARG A 44 11.23 -3.76 -8.60
C ARG A 44 12.23 -3.20 -9.62
N ALA A 45 11.75 -2.46 -10.63
CA ALA A 45 12.62 -1.84 -11.63
C ALA A 45 13.54 -0.75 -11.04
N ASP A 46 13.13 -0.10 -9.95
CA ASP A 46 13.98 0.83 -9.20
C ASP A 46 15.01 0.12 -8.29
N GLY A 47 15.04 -1.22 -8.27
CA GLY A 47 15.90 -2.00 -7.38
C GLY A 47 15.34 -2.17 -5.96
N ILE A 48 14.07 -1.86 -5.72
CA ILE A 48 13.41 -2.12 -4.45
C ILE A 48 13.08 -3.61 -4.36
N ARG A 49 13.53 -4.25 -3.28
CA ARG A 49 13.29 -5.68 -3.03
C ARG A 49 12.03 -5.93 -2.22
N TYR A 50 11.76 -5.10 -1.23
CA TYR A 50 10.69 -5.34 -0.26
C TYR A 50 9.71 -4.18 -0.21
N VAL A 51 8.43 -4.51 -0.05
CA VAL A 51 7.38 -3.55 0.29
C VAL A 51 6.74 -3.96 1.60
N VAL A 52 6.61 -3.00 2.50
CA VAL A 52 5.90 -3.15 3.78
C VAL A 52 4.67 -2.26 3.74
N THR A 53 3.51 -2.82 4.04
CA THR A 53 2.24 -2.07 4.12
C THR A 53 1.36 -2.67 5.20
N ASN A 54 0.19 -2.08 5.46
CA ASN A 54 -0.74 -2.56 6.48
C ASN A 54 -2.19 -2.59 6.00
N SER A 55 -3.02 -3.32 6.76
CA SER A 55 -4.43 -3.54 6.45
C SER A 55 -5.27 -2.27 6.46
N ASP A 56 -4.98 -1.31 7.34
CA ASP A 56 -5.73 -0.05 7.42
C ASP A 56 -5.47 0.81 6.20
N ALA A 57 -4.22 0.92 5.77
CA ALA A 57 -3.81 1.65 4.58
C ALA A 57 -4.51 1.07 3.34
N ARG A 58 -4.54 -0.26 3.17
CA ARG A 58 -5.27 -0.90 2.06
C ARG A 58 -6.77 -0.65 2.16
N THR A 59 -7.35 -0.87 3.33
CA THR A 59 -8.80 -0.83 3.55
C THR A 59 -9.41 0.51 3.15
N GLN A 60 -8.69 1.62 3.37
CA GLN A 60 -9.14 2.96 2.96
C GLN A 60 -9.42 3.10 1.46
N TYR A 61 -8.76 2.31 0.61
CA TYR A 61 -8.96 2.38 -0.84
C TYR A 61 -10.01 1.38 -1.32
N PHE A 62 -10.12 0.21 -0.68
CA PHE A 62 -11.07 -0.84 -1.08
C PHE A 62 -12.45 -0.72 -0.41
N LYS A 63 -12.57 0.02 0.70
CA LYS A 63 -13.86 0.34 1.33
C LYS A 63 -14.25 1.79 1.01
N GLY A 64 -15.42 1.97 0.39
CA GLY A 64 -16.03 3.29 0.19
C GLY A 64 -15.62 4.02 -1.09
N ARG A 65 -15.81 5.35 -1.12
CA ARG A 65 -15.65 6.18 -2.33
C ARG A 65 -14.19 6.44 -2.71
N ARG A 66 -13.23 6.21 -1.81
CA ARG A 66 -11.82 6.56 -2.01
C ARG A 66 -11.16 5.80 -3.15
N GLY A 67 -11.48 4.52 -3.37
CA GLY A 67 -10.92 3.77 -4.49
C GLY A 67 -11.16 4.43 -5.84
N LYS A 68 -12.28 5.15 -6.01
CA LYS A 68 -12.58 5.91 -7.22
C LYS A 68 -11.69 7.15 -7.40
N ASN A 69 -11.30 7.77 -6.28
CA ASN A 69 -10.53 9.01 -6.28
C ASN A 69 -9.01 8.78 -6.24
N PHE A 70 -8.57 7.54 -5.94
CA PHE A 70 -7.15 7.17 -5.80
C PHE A 70 -6.81 5.91 -6.60
N PRO A 71 -6.99 5.91 -7.93
CA PRO A 71 -6.79 4.73 -8.76
C PRO A 71 -5.37 4.15 -8.73
N SER A 72 -4.31 4.96 -8.53
CA SER A 72 -2.95 4.39 -8.46
C SER A 72 -2.72 3.53 -7.23
N PHE A 73 -3.36 3.86 -6.11
CA PHE A 73 -3.32 3.03 -4.91
C PHE A 73 -4.01 1.69 -5.12
N ILE A 74 -5.15 1.67 -5.80
CA ILE A 74 -5.82 0.42 -6.19
C ILE A 74 -4.88 -0.43 -7.06
N ARG A 75 -4.28 0.16 -8.10
CA ARG A 75 -3.32 -0.56 -8.96
C ARG A 75 -2.13 -1.09 -8.17
N PHE A 76 -1.59 -0.32 -7.25
CA PHE A 76 -0.49 -0.74 -6.38
C PHE A 76 -0.89 -1.96 -5.55
N TYR A 77 -1.99 -1.89 -4.79
CA TYR A 77 -2.43 -3.02 -3.95
C TYR A 77 -2.82 -4.25 -4.78
N THR A 78 -3.48 -4.08 -5.92
CA THR A 78 -3.79 -5.20 -6.83
C THR A 78 -2.51 -5.83 -7.40
N SER A 79 -1.43 -5.05 -7.60
CA SER A 79 -0.14 -5.60 -8.00
C SER A 79 0.54 -6.39 -6.87
N LEU A 80 0.36 -5.97 -5.61
CA LEU A 80 0.84 -6.71 -4.45
C LEU A 80 0.09 -8.03 -4.24
N ASP A 81 -1.20 -8.11 -4.58
CA ASP A 81 -1.97 -9.37 -4.53
C ASP A 81 -1.36 -10.48 -5.40
N ARG A 82 -0.59 -10.11 -6.44
CA ARG A 82 0.13 -11.03 -7.34
C ARG A 82 1.59 -11.26 -6.95
N THR A 83 2.02 -10.67 -5.84
CA THR A 83 3.39 -10.71 -5.34
C THR A 83 3.44 -11.57 -4.08
N LYS A 84 4.55 -12.28 -3.86
CA LYS A 84 4.73 -13.13 -2.69
C LYS A 84 4.73 -12.30 -1.41
N ARG A 85 3.75 -12.54 -0.55
CA ARG A 85 3.75 -12.08 0.84
C ARG A 85 4.61 -13.03 1.65
N ILE A 86 5.78 -12.55 2.08
CA ILE A 86 6.76 -13.36 2.81
C ILE A 86 6.47 -13.38 4.31
N GLU A 87 5.77 -12.38 4.83
CA GLU A 87 5.47 -12.29 6.26
C GLU A 87 4.16 -11.55 6.52
N THR A 88 3.46 -11.95 7.58
CA THR A 88 2.26 -11.28 8.09
C THR A 88 2.34 -11.17 9.60
N PHE A 89 2.31 -9.94 10.11
CA PHE A 89 2.19 -9.68 11.53
C PHE A 89 0.77 -9.20 11.82
N ASP A 90 -0.08 -10.06 12.40
CA ASP A 90 -1.42 -9.70 12.83
C ASP A 90 -1.46 -9.55 14.37
N PRO A 91 -1.62 -8.33 14.91
CA PRO A 91 -1.69 -8.12 16.35
C PRO A 91 -2.75 -8.96 17.08
N ARG A 92 -3.80 -9.38 16.38
CA ARG A 92 -4.87 -10.20 16.96
C ARG A 92 -4.41 -11.59 17.38
N ASP A 93 -3.35 -12.11 16.76
CA ASP A 93 -2.80 -13.44 17.08
C ASP A 93 -2.25 -13.51 18.51
N TRP A 94 -1.92 -12.36 19.12
CA TRP A 94 -1.47 -12.25 20.52
C TRP A 94 -2.38 -11.36 21.38
N GLY A 95 -3.65 -11.18 20.98
CA GLY A 95 -4.62 -10.35 21.72
C GLY A 95 -4.34 -8.84 21.67
N GLY A 96 -3.48 -8.40 20.76
CA GLY A 96 -3.18 -6.99 20.50
C GLY A 96 -4.25 -6.28 19.68
N LYS A 97 -4.05 -4.97 19.50
CA LYS A 97 -4.88 -4.09 18.66
C LYS A 97 -4.02 -3.44 17.60
N GLY A 98 -4.60 -3.18 16.43
CA GLY A 98 -3.94 -2.47 15.33
C GLY A 98 -4.09 -3.19 13.99
N PRO A 99 -3.56 -2.62 12.91
CA PRO A 99 -3.62 -3.22 11.59
C PRO A 99 -2.66 -4.40 11.47
N ALA A 100 -3.03 -5.38 10.63
CA ALA A 100 -2.10 -6.39 10.18
C ALA A 100 -1.03 -5.75 9.27
N VAL A 101 0.23 -6.09 9.47
CA VAL A 101 1.36 -5.64 8.64
C VAL A 101 1.74 -6.78 7.69
N TRP A 102 1.93 -6.45 6.41
CA TRP A 102 2.31 -7.40 5.38
C TRP A 102 3.65 -7.00 4.76
N ILE A 103 4.53 -7.98 4.58
CA ILE A 103 5.82 -7.80 3.90
C ILE A 103 5.80 -8.63 2.61
N TYR A 104 6.14 -7.98 1.50
CA TYR A 104 6.19 -8.58 0.17
C TYR A 104 7.62 -8.61 -0.37
N ASP A 105 8.01 -9.72 -1.00
CA ASP A 105 9.22 -9.78 -1.84
C ASP A 105 8.83 -9.53 -3.29
N LEU A 106 9.26 -8.39 -3.83
CA LEU A 106 8.88 -7.93 -5.17
C LEU A 106 9.49 -8.78 -6.30
N HIS A 107 10.44 -9.66 -6.00
CA HIS A 107 11.07 -10.55 -6.98
C HIS A 107 10.40 -11.92 -7.07
N GLN A 108 9.43 -12.21 -6.20
CA GLN A 108 8.76 -13.50 -6.16
C GLN A 108 7.26 -13.34 -6.49
N PRO A 109 6.72 -14.12 -7.44
CA PRO A 109 5.29 -14.13 -7.69
C PRO A 109 4.55 -14.75 -6.50
N ALA A 110 3.29 -14.37 -6.31
CA ALA A 110 2.44 -15.00 -5.30
C ALA A 110 2.32 -16.51 -5.57
N PRO A 111 2.53 -17.37 -4.56
CA PRO A 111 2.28 -18.80 -4.71
C PRO A 111 0.76 -19.06 -4.81
N ALA A 112 0.38 -20.17 -5.44
CA ALA A 112 -1.02 -20.47 -5.79
C ALA A 112 -1.95 -20.59 -4.58
N ASP A 113 -1.40 -20.94 -3.42
CA ASP A 113 -2.07 -21.11 -2.13
C ASP A 113 -2.04 -19.84 -1.27
N GLN A 114 -1.44 -18.74 -1.74
CA GLN A 114 -1.42 -17.49 -0.98
C GLN A 114 -2.84 -16.99 -0.71
N PRO A 115 -3.26 -16.85 0.56
CA PRO A 115 -4.60 -16.40 0.86
C PRO A 115 -4.79 -14.93 0.45
N PRO A 116 -5.97 -14.59 -0.12
CA PRO A 116 -6.26 -13.25 -0.57
C PRO A 116 -6.23 -12.26 0.60
N LEU A 117 -5.91 -11.00 0.31
CA LEU A 117 -6.01 -9.94 1.31
C LEU A 117 -7.47 -9.68 1.68
N THR A 118 -7.89 -10.19 2.84
CA THR A 118 -9.22 -9.90 3.38
C THR A 118 -9.31 -8.43 3.76
N THR A 119 -10.51 -7.84 3.63
CA THR A 119 -10.81 -6.47 4.06
C THR A 119 -10.72 -6.26 5.58
N GLU A 120 -10.51 -7.34 6.33
CA GLU A 120 -10.31 -7.33 7.78
C GLU A 120 -8.87 -7.69 8.14
N GLY A 121 -8.02 -7.99 7.15
CA GLY A 121 -6.62 -8.33 7.32
C GLY A 121 -6.34 -9.57 8.17
N HIS A 122 -7.37 -10.32 8.58
CA HIS A 122 -7.17 -11.53 9.34
C HIS A 122 -6.86 -12.66 8.38
N ILE A 123 -5.66 -13.18 8.52
CA ILE A 123 -5.21 -14.43 7.90
C ILE A 123 -4.62 -15.19 9.07
N PRO A 124 -5.27 -16.28 9.53
CA PRO A 124 -4.76 -17.03 10.67
C PRO A 124 -3.33 -17.49 10.37
N TRP A 125 -2.42 -17.21 11.30
CA TRP A 125 -1.04 -17.68 11.20
C TRP A 125 -1.02 -19.21 11.20
N THR A 126 -0.39 -19.79 10.18
CA THR A 126 -0.09 -21.22 10.12
C THR A 126 1.39 -21.40 10.40
N PRO A 127 1.78 -22.17 11.44
CA PRO A 127 3.19 -22.47 11.68
C PRO A 127 3.80 -23.18 10.47
N PRO A 128 5.10 -22.95 10.15
CA PRO A 128 5.81 -23.80 9.22
C PRO A 128 5.87 -25.24 9.78
N GLU A 129 5.68 -26.24 8.91
CA GLU A 129 5.94 -27.63 9.26
C GLU A 129 7.44 -27.79 9.57
N LEU A 130 7.74 -28.36 10.75
CA LEU A 130 9.11 -28.64 11.24
C LEU A 130 9.65 -29.95 10.70
#